data_AF-A0A643L1M8-F1
#
_entry.id   AF-A0A643L1M8-F1
#
_cell.length_a   1.000
_cell.length_b   1.000
_cell.length_c   1.000
_cell.angle_alpha   90.00
_cell.angle_beta   90.00
_cell.angle_gamma   90.00
#
_symmetry.space_group_name_H-M   'P 1'
#
loop_
_entity.id
_entity.type
_entity.pdbx_description
1 polymer ?
#
loop_
_entity_poly.entity_id
_entity_poly.type
_entity_poly.pdbx_seq_one_letter_code
_entity_poly.pdbx_strand_id
1 'polypeptide(L)'
;HNRRIGAYLNEQQKTALKYVSELATIISAGCITRKILAQKMGSKISGALIGRITSSLRKRYQQKRKEVKEHNESIENGSKTQRVSQNQIRKYILKGESDNPKLAELYKSSPQIKELLSVCQNFRDMINGNTYDKDIRKWIEKAKATRNMALTNFAYGIEKDWEAVQAAIDIPFSNGLLEGTVNKIKAVKRQMYNRAGIKLLRAKIIYSQ
;
A
#
# COMPACT_ATOMS: atom_id res chain seq x y z
N HIS A 1 57.21 -5.08 -31.76
CA HIS A 1 57.07 -3.63 -31.99
C HIS A 1 56.74 -2.84 -30.69
N ASN A 2 57.25 -3.24 -29.51
CA ASN A 2 56.71 -2.73 -28.22
C ASN A 2 57.76 -2.39 -27.14
N ARG A 3 58.97 -1.97 -27.53
CA ARG A 3 60.06 -1.63 -26.58
C ARG A 3 60.31 -0.12 -26.36
N ARG A 4 59.55 0.78 -27.01
CA ARG A 4 59.77 2.24 -26.93
C ARG A 4 58.62 3.07 -26.34
N ILE A 5 57.49 2.48 -25.95
CA ILE A 5 56.37 3.27 -25.39
C ILE A 5 56.78 3.95 -24.08
N GLY A 6 57.60 3.30 -23.25
CA GLY A 6 58.12 3.89 -22.01
C GLY A 6 58.95 5.16 -22.19
N ALA A 7 59.50 5.41 -23.38
CA ALA A 7 60.31 6.61 -23.66
C ALA A 7 59.46 7.88 -23.87
N TYR A 8 58.17 7.73 -24.18
CA TYR A 8 57.26 8.84 -24.50
C TYR A 8 56.19 9.09 -23.43
N LEU A 9 56.20 8.29 -22.35
CA LEU A 9 55.23 8.39 -21.26
C LEU A 9 55.81 9.15 -20.08
N ASN A 10 55.00 10.04 -19.50
CA ASN A 10 55.34 10.64 -18.21
C ASN A 10 55.17 9.62 -17.06
N GLU A 11 55.77 9.91 -15.91
CA GLU A 11 55.76 9.02 -14.74
C GLU A 11 54.35 8.67 -14.25
N GLN A 12 53.40 9.60 -14.39
CA GLN A 12 51.99 9.36 -14.04
C GLN A 12 51.33 8.35 -14.99
N GLN A 13 51.62 8.41 -16.29
CA GLN A 13 51.09 7.47 -17.28
C GLN A 13 51.71 6.08 -17.13
N LYS A 14 53.01 5.99 -16.86
CA LYS A 14 53.68 4.71 -16.55
C LYS A 14 53.07 4.06 -15.31
N THR A 15 52.85 4.84 -14.26
CA THR A 15 52.20 4.38 -13.02
C THR A 15 50.77 3.92 -13.27
N ALA A 16 49.99 4.67 -14.08
CA ALA A 16 48.63 4.29 -14.42
C ALA A 16 48.56 2.96 -15.20
N LEU A 17 49.47 2.75 -16.15
CA LEU A 17 49.55 1.51 -16.93
C LEU A 17 49.96 0.32 -16.06
N LYS A 18 50.92 0.50 -15.15
CA LYS A 18 51.40 -0.55 -14.24
C LYS A 18 50.27 -1.15 -13.39
N TYR A 19 49.32 -0.33 -12.97
CA TYR A 19 48.25 -0.71 -12.05
C TYR A 19 46.85 -0.74 -12.68
N VAL A 20 46.76 -0.68 -14.02
CA VAL A 20 45.46 -0.57 -14.72
C VAL A 20 44.58 -1.80 -14.52
N SER A 21 45.16 -3.00 -14.47
CA SER A 21 44.44 -4.26 -14.30
C SER A 21 43.84 -4.40 -12.89
N GLU A 22 44.58 -3.98 -11.86
CA GLU A 22 44.10 -3.95 -10.48
C GLU A 22 42.95 -2.94 -10.35
N LEU A 23 43.11 -1.75 -10.94
CA LEU A 23 42.08 -0.73 -10.97
C LEU A 23 40.82 -1.20 -11.72
N ALA A 24 40.98 -1.87 -12.86
CA ALA A 24 39.87 -2.43 -13.64
C ALA A 24 39.12 -3.50 -12.85
N THR A 25 39.82 -4.36 -12.12
CA THR A 25 39.21 -5.40 -11.26
C THR A 25 38.33 -4.79 -10.17
N ILE A 26 38.81 -3.72 -9.52
CA ILE A 26 38.05 -3.01 -8.48
C ILE A 26 36.80 -2.35 -9.08
N ILE A 27 36.91 -1.76 -10.26
CA ILE A 27 35.78 -1.12 -10.95
C ILE A 27 34.73 -2.16 -11.36
N SER A 28 35.17 -3.29 -11.91
CA SER A 28 34.28 -4.40 -12.29
C SER A 28 33.55 -5.00 -11.09
N ALA A 29 34.13 -4.93 -9.89
CA ALA A 29 33.48 -5.27 -8.63
C ALA A 29 32.48 -4.21 -8.13
N GLY A 30 32.11 -3.21 -8.94
CA GLY A 30 31.11 -2.18 -8.63
C GLY A 30 31.64 -0.98 -7.86
N CYS A 31 32.94 -0.91 -7.57
CA CYS A 31 33.54 0.21 -6.84
C CYS A 31 34.00 1.30 -7.81
N ILE A 32 33.20 2.35 -8.04
CA ILE A 32 33.50 3.39 -9.04
C ILE A 32 33.70 4.81 -8.47
N THR A 33 33.44 4.99 -7.18
CA THR A 33 33.61 6.29 -6.52
C THR A 33 35.10 6.58 -6.30
N ARG A 34 35.55 7.80 -6.62
CA ARG A 34 36.96 8.22 -6.50
C ARG A 34 37.55 7.93 -5.11
N LYS A 35 36.78 8.17 -4.04
CA LYS A 35 37.18 7.91 -2.65
C LYS A 35 37.46 6.42 -2.41
N ILE A 36 36.53 5.55 -2.82
CA ILE A 36 36.63 4.09 -2.65
C ILE A 36 37.78 3.52 -3.49
N LEU A 37 37.93 4.01 -4.73
CA LEU A 37 39.05 3.64 -5.59
C LEU A 37 40.40 4.03 -4.98
N ALA A 38 40.54 5.26 -4.47
CA ALA A 38 41.76 5.71 -3.83
C ALA A 38 42.09 4.90 -2.56
N GLN A 39 41.07 4.55 -1.77
CA GLN A 39 41.24 3.71 -0.58
C GLN A 39 41.71 2.29 -0.94
N LYS A 40 41.07 1.64 -1.93
CA LYS A 40 41.42 0.28 -2.35
C LYS A 40 42.75 0.19 -3.08
N MET A 41 43.17 1.25 -3.77
CA MET A 41 44.47 1.32 -4.45
C MET A 41 45.64 1.60 -3.51
N GLY A 42 45.40 1.87 -2.21
CA GLY A 42 46.44 1.88 -1.16
C GLY A 42 47.68 2.72 -1.51
N SER A 43 47.52 4.01 -1.75
CA SER A 43 48.61 4.97 -2.11
C SER A 43 49.43 4.65 -3.37
N LYS A 44 49.19 3.50 -4.05
CA LYS A 44 49.91 3.09 -5.28
C LYS A 44 49.67 4.04 -6.46
N ILE A 45 48.51 4.70 -6.48
CA ILE A 45 48.13 5.74 -7.45
C ILE A 45 47.56 6.92 -6.68
N SER A 46 47.97 8.15 -7.03
CA SER A 46 47.39 9.34 -6.43
C SER A 46 45.90 9.46 -6.75
N GLY A 47 45.09 9.92 -5.79
CA GLY A 47 43.65 10.10 -5.99
C GLY A 47 43.32 11.06 -7.14
N ALA A 48 44.21 12.03 -7.44
CA ALA A 48 44.08 12.94 -8.59
C ALA A 48 44.27 12.22 -9.93
N LEU A 49 45.21 11.29 -10.02
CA LEU A 49 45.43 10.48 -11.22
C LEU A 49 44.28 9.49 -11.43
N ILE A 50 43.81 8.82 -10.37
CA ILE A 50 42.60 7.97 -10.41
C ILE A 50 41.40 8.77 -10.95
N GLY A 51 41.20 9.99 -10.45
CA GLY A 51 40.10 10.85 -10.90
C GLY A 51 40.14 11.16 -12.39
N ARG A 52 41.35 11.43 -12.94
CA ARG A 52 41.55 11.70 -14.38
C ARG A 52 41.28 10.47 -15.23
N ILE A 53 41.94 9.34 -14.94
CA ILE A 53 41.85 8.13 -15.78
C ILE A 53 40.47 7.47 -15.73
N THR A 54 39.75 7.60 -14.61
CA THR A 54 38.39 7.04 -14.47
C THR A 54 37.27 8.02 -14.85
N SER A 55 37.59 9.27 -15.20
CA SER A 55 36.61 10.34 -15.42
C SER A 55 35.56 9.97 -16.48
N SER A 56 35.99 9.49 -17.65
CA SER A 56 35.09 9.11 -18.75
C SER A 56 34.17 7.95 -18.37
N LEU A 57 34.70 6.97 -17.64
CA LEU A 57 33.94 5.82 -17.18
C LEU A 57 32.94 6.21 -16.09
N ARG A 58 33.35 7.03 -15.13
CA ARG A 58 32.49 7.58 -14.07
C ARG A 58 31.33 8.38 -14.63
N LYS A 59 31.57 9.24 -15.63
CA LYS A 59 30.50 9.99 -16.33
C LYS A 59 29.50 9.05 -17.02
N ARG A 60 29.98 8.05 -17.75
CA ARG A 60 29.11 7.04 -18.41
C ARG A 60 28.26 6.26 -17.41
N TYR A 61 28.85 5.80 -16.31
CA TYR A 61 28.11 5.09 -15.26
C TYR A 61 27.13 6.00 -14.51
N GLN A 62 27.47 7.27 -14.29
CA GLN A 62 26.54 8.22 -13.69
C GLN A 62 25.29 8.41 -14.56
N GLN A 63 25.45 8.52 -15.87
CA GLN A 63 24.35 8.59 -16.82
C GLN A 63 23.49 7.32 -16.79
N LYS A 64 24.11 6.13 -16.89
CA LYS A 64 23.38 4.85 -16.80
C LYS A 64 22.62 4.70 -15.47
N ARG A 65 23.21 5.11 -14.35
CA ARG A 65 22.55 5.07 -13.03
C ARG A 65 21.36 6.03 -12.96
N LYS A 66 21.45 7.18 -13.65
CA LYS A 66 20.34 8.13 -13.76
C LYS A 66 19.19 7.53 -14.58
N GLU A 67 19.48 6.92 -15.73
CA GLU A 67 18.48 6.23 -16.55
C GLU A 67 17.79 5.09 -15.80
N VAL A 68 18.54 4.24 -15.09
CA VAL A 68 17.98 3.18 -14.25
C VAL A 68 17.09 3.76 -13.14
N LYS A 69 17.50 4.87 -12.52
CA LYS A 69 16.72 5.53 -11.49
C LYS A 69 15.40 6.07 -12.07
N GLU A 70 15.45 6.78 -13.19
CA GLU A 70 14.27 7.33 -13.87
C GLU A 70 13.31 6.20 -14.31
N HIS A 71 13.86 5.09 -14.81
CA HIS A 71 13.07 3.91 -15.16
C HIS A 71 12.38 3.30 -13.93
N ASN A 72 13.12 3.10 -12.83
CA ASN A 72 12.55 2.56 -11.60
C ASN A 72 11.48 3.49 -11.01
N GLU A 73 11.70 4.80 -11.02
CA GLU A 73 10.71 5.81 -10.61
C GLU A 73 9.47 5.76 -11.49
N SER A 74 9.62 5.54 -12.81
CA SER A 74 8.48 5.41 -13.73
C SER A 74 7.63 4.16 -13.44
N ILE A 75 8.27 3.02 -13.11
CA ILE A 75 7.59 1.79 -12.71
C ILE A 75 6.88 1.98 -11.37
N GLU A 76 7.57 2.54 -10.37
CA GLU A 76 7.00 2.76 -9.04
C GLU A 76 5.78 3.69 -9.12
N ASN A 77 5.90 4.77 -9.89
CA ASN A 77 4.80 5.71 -10.08
C ASN A 77 3.64 5.06 -10.84
N GLY A 78 3.89 4.30 -11.92
CA GLY A 78 2.85 3.56 -12.63
C GLY A 78 2.11 2.54 -11.75
N SER A 79 2.81 1.88 -10.83
CA SER A 79 2.19 0.97 -9.85
C SER A 79 1.34 1.69 -8.81
N LYS A 80 1.72 2.91 -8.40
CA LYS A 80 0.94 3.72 -7.44
C LYS A 80 -0.36 4.24 -8.07
N THR A 81 -0.35 4.65 -9.34
CA THR A 81 -1.56 5.12 -10.05
C THR A 81 -2.58 3.99 -10.30
N GLN A 82 -2.17 2.73 -10.28
CA GLN A 82 -3.04 1.57 -10.53
C GLN A 82 -3.88 1.11 -9.32
N ARG A 83 -3.60 1.58 -8.10
CA ARG A 83 -4.28 1.07 -6.90
C ARG A 83 -5.45 1.97 -6.49
N VAL A 84 -6.65 1.40 -6.51
CA VAL A 84 -7.82 1.99 -5.86
C VAL A 84 -7.68 1.79 -4.35
N SER A 85 -7.82 2.85 -3.56
CA SER A 85 -7.74 2.73 -2.10
C SER A 85 -8.97 2.03 -1.51
N GLN A 86 -8.79 1.33 -0.38
CA GLN A 86 -9.92 0.69 0.34
C GLN A 86 -11.01 1.70 0.73
N ASN A 87 -10.63 2.93 1.11
CA ASN A 87 -11.58 3.99 1.43
C ASN A 87 -12.43 4.40 0.23
N GLN A 88 -11.86 4.41 -0.98
CA GLN A 88 -12.61 4.69 -2.21
C GLN A 88 -13.58 3.56 -2.56
N ILE A 89 -13.16 2.30 -2.39
CA ILE A 89 -14.06 1.13 -2.57
C ILE A 89 -15.21 1.20 -1.55
N ARG A 90 -14.89 1.49 -0.29
CA ARG A 90 -15.89 1.64 0.77
C ARG A 90 -16.84 2.81 0.49
N LYS A 91 -16.33 3.97 0.09
CA LYS A 91 -17.16 5.13 -0.30
C LYS A 91 -18.09 4.76 -1.45
N TYR A 92 -17.61 4.00 -2.44
CA TYR A 92 -18.43 3.55 -3.56
C TYR A 92 -19.56 2.62 -3.13
N ILE A 93 -19.28 1.62 -2.29
CA ILE A 93 -20.33 0.74 -1.72
C ILE A 93 -21.34 1.56 -0.89
N LEU A 94 -20.84 2.54 -0.13
CA LEU A 94 -21.64 3.37 0.78
C LEU A 94 -22.28 4.62 0.16
N LYS A 95 -22.00 4.98 -1.08
CA LYS A 95 -22.63 6.16 -1.72
C LYS A 95 -23.13 5.88 -3.12
N GLY A 96 -22.76 4.74 -3.73
CA GLY A 96 -23.06 4.44 -5.13
C GLY A 96 -22.18 5.19 -6.13
N GLU A 97 -21.47 6.23 -5.68
CA GLU A 97 -20.68 7.13 -6.53
C GLU A 97 -19.19 7.05 -6.18
N SER A 98 -18.35 7.11 -7.22
CA SER A 98 -16.89 7.24 -7.07
C SER A 98 -16.38 8.28 -8.05
N ASP A 99 -15.61 9.23 -7.51
CA ASP A 99 -14.86 10.23 -8.28
C ASP A 99 -13.63 9.60 -8.96
N ASN A 100 -13.35 8.30 -8.72
CA ASN A 100 -12.19 7.61 -9.25
C ASN A 100 -12.51 6.94 -10.60
N PRO A 101 -11.95 7.43 -11.72
CA PRO A 101 -12.22 6.88 -13.04
C PRO A 101 -11.80 5.40 -13.17
N LYS A 102 -10.83 4.94 -12.36
CA LYS A 102 -10.37 3.55 -12.39
C LYS A 102 -11.37 2.59 -11.74
N LEU A 103 -12.10 3.02 -10.71
CA LEU A 103 -13.20 2.23 -10.15
C LEU A 103 -14.30 2.04 -11.19
N ALA A 104 -14.63 3.10 -11.93
CA ALA A 104 -15.58 3.04 -13.03
C ALA A 104 -15.09 2.13 -14.16
N GLU A 105 -13.80 2.16 -14.48
CA GLU A 105 -13.18 1.25 -15.44
C GLU A 105 -13.27 -0.21 -14.97
N LEU A 106 -12.83 -0.52 -13.73
CA LEU A 106 -12.90 -1.87 -13.17
C LEU A 106 -14.33 -2.42 -13.12
N TYR A 107 -15.30 -1.55 -12.82
CA TYR A 107 -16.72 -1.88 -12.86
C TYR A 107 -17.21 -2.24 -14.28
N LYS A 108 -16.67 -1.57 -15.32
CA LYS A 108 -16.99 -1.87 -16.73
C LYS A 108 -16.24 -3.11 -17.24
N SER A 109 -14.98 -3.27 -16.87
CA SER A 109 -14.07 -4.28 -17.42
C SER A 109 -14.21 -5.65 -16.75
N SER A 110 -14.69 -5.72 -15.51
CA SER A 110 -14.79 -6.97 -14.75
C SER A 110 -16.23 -7.29 -14.34
N PRO A 111 -16.88 -8.27 -15.00
CA PRO A 111 -18.22 -8.72 -14.63
C PRO A 111 -18.31 -9.21 -13.18
N GLN A 112 -17.25 -9.84 -12.66
CA GLN A 112 -17.21 -10.38 -11.30
C GLN A 112 -17.24 -9.26 -10.24
N ILE A 113 -16.51 -8.16 -10.48
CA ILE A 113 -16.49 -7.00 -9.58
C ILE A 113 -17.84 -6.30 -9.61
N LYS A 114 -18.42 -6.15 -10.80
CA LYS A 114 -19.76 -5.59 -10.97
C LYS A 114 -20.81 -6.38 -10.20
N GLU A 115 -20.82 -7.71 -10.35
CA GLU A 115 -21.73 -8.60 -9.64
C GLU A 115 -21.56 -8.45 -8.12
N LEU A 116 -20.33 -8.54 -7.62
CA LEU A 116 -20.03 -8.39 -6.19
C LEU A 116 -20.54 -7.06 -5.62
N LEU A 117 -20.24 -5.95 -6.29
CA LEU A 117 -20.66 -4.62 -5.86
C LEU A 117 -22.18 -4.47 -5.89
N SER A 118 -22.84 -5.05 -6.88
CA SER A 118 -24.31 -5.04 -6.96
C SER A 118 -24.96 -5.78 -5.79
N VAL A 119 -24.37 -6.89 -5.33
CA VAL A 119 -24.88 -7.64 -4.16
C VAL A 119 -24.68 -6.82 -2.89
N CYS A 120 -23.53 -6.17 -2.71
CA CYS A 120 -23.28 -5.30 -1.56
C CYS A 120 -24.20 -4.06 -1.53
N GLN A 121 -24.43 -3.43 -2.68
CA GLN A 121 -25.33 -2.28 -2.80
C GLN A 121 -26.78 -2.69 -2.50
N ASN A 122 -27.25 -3.79 -3.08
CA ASN A 122 -28.60 -4.29 -2.83
C ASN A 122 -28.84 -4.58 -1.34
N PHE A 123 -27.90 -5.25 -0.65
CA PHE A 123 -28.00 -5.46 0.80
C PHE A 123 -28.17 -4.14 1.56
N ARG A 124 -27.36 -3.14 1.21
CA ARG A 124 -27.40 -1.83 1.84
C ARG A 124 -28.74 -1.13 1.60
N ASP A 125 -29.28 -1.23 0.39
CA ASP A 125 -30.56 -0.63 0.06
C ASP A 125 -31.70 -1.31 0.83
N MET A 126 -31.62 -2.62 1.04
CA MET A 126 -32.53 -3.37 1.93
C MET A 126 -32.49 -2.84 3.36
N ILE A 127 -31.30 -2.76 3.96
CA ILE A 127 -31.12 -2.28 5.34
C ILE A 127 -31.57 -0.82 5.51
N ASN A 128 -31.38 0.03 4.50
CA ASN A 128 -31.82 1.43 4.57
C ASN A 128 -33.29 1.64 4.20
N GLY A 129 -34.03 0.59 3.84
CA GLY A 129 -35.42 0.70 3.38
C GLY A 129 -35.60 1.38 2.02
N ASN A 130 -34.54 1.45 1.22
CA ASN A 130 -34.52 2.13 -0.09
C ASN A 130 -34.96 1.21 -1.26
N THR A 131 -35.35 -0.03 -0.97
CA THR A 131 -35.75 -1.02 -1.98
C THR A 131 -37.14 -1.57 -1.68
N TYR A 132 -37.86 -1.90 -2.75
CA TYR A 132 -39.15 -2.59 -2.68
C TYR A 132 -38.99 -4.09 -2.39
N ASP A 133 -37.87 -4.68 -2.79
CA ASP A 133 -37.56 -6.08 -2.50
C ASP A 133 -36.84 -6.19 -1.15
N LYS A 134 -37.61 -6.51 -0.10
CA LYS A 134 -37.14 -6.64 1.29
C LYS A 134 -36.83 -8.08 1.68
N ASP A 135 -36.88 -9.02 0.74
CA ASP A 135 -36.70 -10.44 1.04
C ASP A 135 -35.22 -10.77 1.23
N ILE A 136 -34.77 -10.77 2.49
CA ILE A 136 -33.37 -11.06 2.83
C ILE A 136 -32.95 -12.47 2.42
N ARG A 137 -33.88 -13.43 2.31
CA ARG A 137 -33.55 -14.80 1.93
C ARG A 137 -33.09 -14.88 0.48
N LYS A 138 -33.76 -14.17 -0.43
CA LYS A 138 -33.31 -14.07 -1.82
C LYS A 138 -31.91 -13.47 -1.91
N TRP A 139 -31.64 -12.46 -1.10
CA TRP A 139 -30.32 -11.84 -1.05
C TRP A 139 -29.25 -12.81 -0.52
N ILE A 140 -29.54 -13.56 0.55
CA ILE A 140 -28.64 -14.57 1.12
C ILE A 140 -28.27 -15.62 0.07
N GLU A 141 -29.25 -16.18 -0.64
CA GLU A 141 -29.00 -17.19 -1.66
C GLU A 141 -28.14 -16.66 -2.80
N LYS A 142 -28.41 -15.42 -3.26
CA LYS A 142 -27.59 -14.75 -4.25
C LYS A 142 -26.16 -14.51 -3.75
N ALA A 143 -26.00 -14.08 -2.49
CA ALA A 143 -24.70 -13.82 -1.88
C ALA A 143 -23.88 -15.10 -1.70
N LYS A 144 -24.51 -16.22 -1.31
CA LYS A 144 -23.87 -17.54 -1.21
C LYS A 144 -23.39 -18.07 -2.57
N ALA A 145 -24.15 -17.81 -3.63
CA ALA A 145 -23.80 -18.24 -4.99
C ALA A 145 -22.60 -17.47 -5.59
N THR A 146 -22.15 -16.38 -4.97
CA THR A 146 -20.99 -15.63 -5.45
C THR A 146 -19.68 -16.39 -5.27
N ARG A 147 -18.71 -16.14 -6.15
CA ARG A 147 -17.35 -16.73 -6.06
C ARG A 147 -16.48 -16.11 -4.95
N ASN A 148 -17.02 -15.14 -4.18
CA ASN A 148 -16.27 -14.42 -3.17
C ASN A 148 -16.52 -15.02 -1.78
N MET A 149 -15.53 -15.74 -1.25
CA MET A 149 -15.65 -16.41 0.05
C MET A 149 -15.99 -15.46 1.21
N ALA A 150 -15.53 -14.21 1.18
CA ALA A 150 -15.85 -13.25 2.25
C ALA A 150 -17.34 -12.89 2.24
N LEU A 151 -17.93 -12.69 1.05
CA LEU A 151 -19.36 -12.44 0.91
C LEU A 151 -20.19 -13.69 1.23
N THR A 152 -19.75 -14.86 0.77
CA THR A 152 -20.38 -16.15 1.10
C THR A 152 -20.42 -16.39 2.60
N ASN A 153 -19.29 -16.20 3.31
CA ASN A 153 -19.23 -16.36 4.76
C ASN A 153 -20.09 -15.33 5.50
N PHE A 154 -20.12 -14.08 5.00
CA PHE A 154 -21.01 -13.06 5.52
C PHE A 154 -22.48 -13.46 5.36
N ALA A 155 -22.87 -14.02 4.21
CA ALA A 155 -24.23 -14.51 3.97
C ALA A 155 -24.63 -15.64 4.93
N TYR A 156 -23.72 -16.59 5.21
CA TYR A 156 -23.95 -17.62 6.24
C TYR A 156 -24.10 -17.04 7.65
N GLY A 157 -23.40 -15.95 7.96
CA GLY A 157 -23.58 -15.23 9.22
C GLY A 157 -24.97 -14.61 9.32
N ILE A 158 -25.38 -13.88 8.28
CA ILE A 158 -26.70 -13.25 8.19
C ILE A 158 -27.82 -14.29 8.23
N GLU A 159 -27.63 -15.44 7.60
CA GLU A 159 -28.61 -16.53 7.63
C GLU A 159 -28.88 -17.07 9.04
N LYS A 160 -27.85 -17.15 9.90
CA LYS A 160 -28.04 -17.59 11.29
C LYS A 160 -28.90 -16.61 12.09
N ASP A 161 -28.75 -15.32 11.82
CA ASP A 161 -29.45 -14.23 12.49
C ASP A 161 -30.60 -13.65 11.64
N TRP A 162 -31.14 -14.42 10.69
CA TRP A 162 -32.03 -13.90 9.65
C TRP A 162 -33.28 -13.21 10.20
N GLU A 163 -33.86 -13.72 11.28
CA GLU A 163 -35.05 -13.13 11.92
C GLU A 163 -34.75 -11.73 12.44
N ALA A 164 -33.60 -11.56 13.10
CA ALA A 164 -33.18 -10.27 13.64
C ALA A 164 -32.86 -9.27 12.52
N VAL A 165 -32.23 -9.74 11.43
CA VAL A 165 -31.91 -8.89 10.27
C VAL A 165 -33.18 -8.49 9.51
N GLN A 166 -34.13 -9.40 9.32
CA GLN A 166 -35.42 -9.11 8.71
C GLN A 166 -36.21 -8.10 9.56
N ALA A 167 -36.25 -8.29 10.88
CA ALA A 167 -36.86 -7.34 11.79
C ALA A 167 -36.20 -5.94 11.70
N ALA A 168 -34.88 -5.86 11.54
CA ALA A 168 -34.19 -4.59 11.33
C ALA A 168 -34.52 -3.90 9.99
N ILE A 169 -34.96 -4.66 8.97
CA ILE A 169 -35.42 -4.12 7.68
C ILE A 169 -36.88 -3.66 7.76
N ASP A 170 -37.71 -4.39 8.51
CA ASP A 170 -39.15 -4.16 8.58
C ASP A 170 -39.53 -3.07 9.59
N ILE A 171 -38.73 -2.92 10.65
CA ILE A 171 -39.05 -2.06 11.79
C ILE A 171 -38.12 -0.85 11.82
N PRO A 172 -38.63 0.39 12.01
CA PRO A 172 -37.79 1.60 12.04
C PRO A 172 -36.99 1.77 13.35
N PHE A 173 -37.13 0.85 14.30
CA PHE A 173 -36.48 0.93 15.61
C PHE A 173 -35.08 0.31 15.53
N SER A 174 -34.07 1.09 15.91
CA SER A 174 -32.71 0.58 16.07
C SER A 174 -32.32 0.52 17.55
N ASN A 175 -31.53 -0.48 17.92
CA ASN A 175 -30.87 -0.53 19.23
C ASN A 175 -29.74 0.50 19.38
N GLY A 176 -29.51 1.36 18.38
CA GLY A 176 -28.38 2.29 18.34
C GLY A 176 -28.33 3.26 19.52
N LEU A 177 -29.50 3.75 19.99
CA LEU A 177 -29.55 4.62 21.17
C LEU A 177 -29.09 3.87 22.43
N LEU A 178 -29.62 2.66 22.64
CA LEU A 178 -29.28 1.81 23.78
C LEU A 178 -27.80 1.40 23.75
N GLU A 179 -27.30 0.99 22.59
CA GLU A 179 -25.89 0.67 22.38
C GLU A 179 -24.98 1.88 22.65
N GLY A 180 -25.39 3.08 22.23
CA GLY A 180 -24.71 4.33 22.53
C GLY A 180 -24.61 4.59 24.04
N THR A 181 -25.72 4.42 24.77
CA THR A 181 -25.75 4.54 26.22
C THR A 181 -24.85 3.51 26.89
N VAL A 182 -24.92 2.24 26.47
CA VAL A 182 -24.06 1.16 26.97
C VAL A 182 -22.57 1.45 26.70
N ASN A 183 -22.24 1.98 25.52
CA ASN A 183 -20.88 2.35 25.17
C ASN A 183 -20.36 3.52 26.02
N LYS A 184 -21.20 4.53 26.30
CA LYS A 184 -20.88 5.61 27.24
C LYS A 184 -20.60 5.08 28.64
N ILE A 185 -21.44 4.18 29.15
CA ILE A 185 -21.24 3.51 30.44
C ILE A 185 -19.90 2.74 30.45
N LYS A 186 -19.64 1.94 29.40
CA LYS A 186 -18.40 1.18 29.25
C LYS A 186 -17.17 2.09 29.20
N ALA A 187 -17.25 3.24 28.51
CA ALA A 187 -16.16 4.21 28.43
C ALA A 187 -15.82 4.79 29.82
N VAL A 188 -16.84 5.24 30.57
CA VAL A 188 -16.66 5.72 31.95
C VAL A 188 -16.05 4.64 32.83
N LYS A 189 -16.53 3.40 32.71
CA LYS A 189 -16.00 2.26 33.46
C LYS A 189 -14.51 1.99 33.12
N ARG A 190 -14.13 2.05 31.85
CA ARG A 190 -12.72 1.89 31.39
C ARG A 190 -11.81 3.02 31.87
N GLN A 191 -12.27 4.28 31.86
CA GLN A 191 -11.54 5.41 32.43
C GLN A 191 -11.25 5.22 33.92
N MET A 192 -12.07 4.43 34.61
CA MET A 192 -11.93 4.09 36.03
C MET A 192 -11.30 2.70 36.23
N TYR A 193 -10.50 2.24 35.27
CA TYR A 193 -9.80 0.94 35.30
C TYR A 193 -10.72 -0.25 35.58
N ASN A 194 -11.97 -0.16 35.13
CA ASN A 194 -13.05 -1.12 35.36
C ASN A 194 -13.46 -1.35 36.83
N ARG A 195 -12.98 -0.53 37.77
CA ARG A 195 -13.23 -0.65 39.22
C ARG A 195 -14.52 0.04 39.68
N ALA A 196 -15.18 0.79 38.79
CA ALA A 196 -16.43 1.47 39.11
C ALA A 196 -17.61 0.48 39.21
N GLY A 197 -18.20 0.36 40.40
CA GLY A 197 -19.46 -0.35 40.62
C GLY A 197 -20.69 0.46 40.19
N ILE A 198 -21.88 -0.17 40.19
CA ILE A 198 -23.13 0.41 39.67
C ILE A 198 -23.47 1.78 40.30
N LYS A 199 -23.35 1.92 41.61
CA LYS A 199 -23.65 3.20 42.31
C LYS A 199 -22.77 4.35 41.80
N LEU A 200 -21.47 4.08 41.61
CA LEU A 200 -20.50 5.07 41.17
C LEU A 200 -20.64 5.41 39.69
N LEU A 201 -20.93 4.41 38.83
CA LEU A 201 -21.26 4.63 37.43
C LEU A 201 -22.52 5.50 37.28
N ARG A 202 -23.57 5.20 38.06
CA ARG A 202 -24.81 5.99 38.07
C ARG A 202 -24.55 7.43 38.48
N ALA A 203 -23.80 7.65 39.56
CA ALA A 203 -23.41 9.00 39.98
C ALA A 203 -22.65 9.73 38.87
N LYS A 204 -21.58 9.12 38.31
CA LYS A 204 -20.81 9.77 37.25
C LYS A 204 -21.64 10.12 36.02
N ILE A 205 -22.58 9.26 35.60
CA ILE A 205 -23.37 9.51 34.39
C ILE A 205 -24.42 10.60 34.59
N ILE A 206 -25.04 10.64 35.78
CA ILE A 206 -26.04 11.66 36.12
C ILE A 206 -25.38 13.03 36.35
N TYR A 207 -24.20 13.06 36.98
CA TYR A 207 -23.50 14.29 37.33
C TYR A 207 -22.43 14.74 36.32
N SER A 208 -22.20 14.03 35.21
CA SER A 208 -21.25 14.44 34.14
C SER A 208 -21.95 15.06 32.91
N GLN A 209 -23.06 15.76 33.10
CA GLN A 209 -23.63 16.62 32.05
C GLN A 209 -22.83 17.93 31.95
#